data_AF-A4BRJ7-F1
#
_entry.id   AF-A4BRJ7-F1
#
_cell.length_a   1.000
_cell.length_b   1.000
_cell.length_c   1.000
_cell.angle_alpha   90.00
_cell.angle_beta   90.00
_cell.angle_gamma   90.00
#
_symmetry.space_group_name_H-M   'P 1'
#
loop_
_entity.id
_entity.type
_entity.pdbx_description
1 polymer ?
#
loop_
_entity_poly.entity_id
_entity_poly.type
_entity_poly.pdbx_seq_one_letter_code
_entity_poly.pdbx_strand_id
1 'polypeptide(L)'
;MSWTTPAELRAQVTRLWERGEILRARLSGEPLFPLRLRLRRPSAREIADHFGEVGDWIRRLQAGSREQRGAGYAIEWRRINHRVHGANRLPDSISVPSEHDALTLIGRTAPPWRSIATCG
;
A
#
# COMPACT_ATOMS: atom_id res chain seq x y z
N MET A 1 14.83 -11.06 -4.25
CA MET A 1 14.68 -9.63 -3.90
C MET A 1 14.05 -9.54 -2.52
N SER A 2 14.68 -8.81 -1.59
CA SER A 2 14.28 -8.78 -0.16
C SER A 2 13.36 -7.61 0.21
N TRP A 3 12.99 -6.75 -0.75
CA TRP A 3 12.19 -5.55 -0.51
C TRP A 3 10.71 -5.81 -0.72
N THR A 4 9.88 -5.09 0.04
CA THR A 4 8.44 -5.31 0.02
C THR A 4 7.84 -4.94 -1.32
N THR A 5 7.05 -5.85 -1.87
CA THR A 5 6.30 -5.66 -3.11
C THR A 5 4.82 -5.29 -2.84
N PRO A 6 4.11 -4.69 -3.81
CA PRO A 6 2.66 -4.50 -3.71
C PRO A 6 1.89 -5.80 -3.44
N ALA A 7 2.37 -6.92 -3.98
CA ALA A 7 1.77 -8.24 -3.75
C ALA A 7 1.91 -8.69 -2.29
N GLU A 8 3.06 -8.43 -1.65
CA GLU A 8 3.25 -8.71 -0.23
C GLU A 8 2.40 -7.81 0.67
N LEU A 9 2.21 -6.54 0.31
CA LEU A 9 1.30 -5.64 1.03
C LEU A 9 -0.14 -6.16 0.98
N ARG A 10 -0.59 -6.56 -0.22
CA ARG A 10 -1.90 -7.21 -0.39
C ARG A 10 -2.00 -8.48 0.45
N ALA A 11 -0.99 -9.35 0.42
CA ALA A 11 -0.98 -10.58 1.19
C ALA A 11 -1.04 -10.34 2.71
N GLN A 12 -0.41 -9.28 3.21
CA GLN A 12 -0.53 -8.88 4.62
C GLN A 12 -1.98 -8.54 4.98
N VAL A 13 -2.66 -7.75 4.16
CA VAL A 13 -4.07 -7.40 4.38
C VAL A 13 -4.98 -8.62 4.23
N THR A 14 -4.73 -9.49 3.25
CA THR A 14 -5.47 -10.75 3.08
C THR A 14 -5.39 -11.62 4.32
N ARG A 15 -4.21 -11.75 4.94
CA ARG A 15 -4.04 -12.53 6.18
C ARG A 15 -4.83 -11.95 7.36
N LEU A 16 -4.87 -10.63 7.50
CA LEU A 16 -5.66 -9.96 8.54
C LEU A 16 -7.17 -10.16 8.31
N TRP A 17 -7.61 -10.14 7.05
CA TRP A 17 -8.98 -10.47 6.67
C TRP A 17 -9.32 -11.94 6.99
N GLU A 18 -8.47 -12.88 6.62
CA GLU A 18 -8.66 -14.33 6.88
C GLU A 18 -8.72 -14.65 8.38
N ARG A 19 -7.97 -13.90 9.20
CA ARG A 19 -8.02 -13.98 10.67
C ARG A 19 -9.26 -13.31 11.27
N GLY A 20 -10.03 -12.59 10.47
CA GLY A 20 -11.19 -11.81 10.91
C GLY A 20 -10.83 -10.56 11.71
N GLU A 21 -9.56 -10.10 11.70
CA GLU A 21 -9.13 -8.92 12.48
C GLU A 21 -9.83 -7.64 11.99
N ILE A 22 -9.99 -7.50 10.66
CA ILE A 22 -10.73 -6.38 10.05
C ILE A 22 -12.20 -6.40 10.47
N LEU A 23 -12.83 -7.58 10.42
CA LEU A 23 -14.24 -7.73 10.80
C LEU A 23 -14.46 -7.50 12.30
N ARG A 24 -13.55 -7.99 13.14
CA ARG A 24 -13.59 -7.79 14.59
C ARG A 24 -13.49 -6.31 14.94
N ALA A 25 -12.56 -5.57 14.35
CA ALA A 25 -12.44 -4.13 14.58
C ALA A 25 -13.75 -3.38 14.27
N ARG A 26 -14.42 -3.75 13.17
CA ARG A 26 -15.72 -3.19 12.81
C ARG A 26 -16.82 -3.50 13.82
N LEU A 27 -16.86 -4.71 14.36
CA LEU A 27 -17.90 -5.15 15.31
C LEU A 27 -17.65 -4.65 16.74
N SER A 28 -16.39 -4.59 17.15
CA SER A 28 -15.97 -4.15 18.49
C SER A 28 -15.88 -2.64 18.64
N GLY A 29 -15.89 -1.89 17.54
CA GLY A 29 -15.67 -0.44 17.53
C GLY A 29 -14.22 -0.04 17.84
N GLU A 30 -13.29 -0.99 17.81
CA GLU A 30 -11.87 -0.73 18.03
C GLU A 30 -11.22 -0.08 16.79
N PRO A 31 -10.41 0.97 16.96
CA PRO A 31 -9.75 1.62 15.84
C PRO A 31 -8.59 0.76 15.32
N LEU A 32 -8.83 0.01 14.24
CA LEU A 32 -7.79 -0.74 13.51
C LEU A 32 -7.04 0.13 12.48
N PHE A 33 -7.68 1.21 12.02
CA PHE A 33 -7.16 2.09 10.98
C PHE A 33 -6.64 3.41 11.58
N PRO A 34 -5.49 3.94 11.10
CA PRO A 34 -4.71 3.48 9.96
C PRO A 34 -3.87 2.23 10.27
N LEU A 35 -4.05 1.19 9.45
CA LEU A 35 -3.35 -0.08 9.61
C LEU A 35 -1.94 0.02 9.02
N ARG A 36 -0.91 -0.05 9.87
CA ARG A 36 0.49 -0.05 9.39
C ARG A 36 0.89 -1.41 8.84
N LEU A 37 1.39 -1.42 7.61
CA LEU A 37 1.92 -2.61 6.95
C LEU A 37 3.43 -2.69 7.11
N ARG A 38 3.97 -3.92 7.12
CA ARG A 38 5.41 -4.15 7.16
C ARG A 38 6.01 -3.80 5.80
N LEU A 39 6.93 -2.84 5.81
CA LEU A 39 7.70 -2.38 4.66
C LEU A 39 9.18 -2.73 4.86
N ARG A 40 9.69 -3.66 4.05
CA ARG A 40 11.11 -3.95 3.90
C ARG A 40 11.68 -3.03 2.83
N ARG A 41 12.70 -2.27 3.21
CA ARG A 41 13.29 -1.18 2.43
C ARG A 41 14.70 -1.56 2.01
N PRO A 42 15.19 -1.05 0.88
CA PRO A 42 16.60 -1.16 0.55
C PRO A 42 17.44 -0.42 1.60
N SER A 43 18.56 -1.02 1.99
CA SER A 43 19.59 -0.38 2.80
C SER A 43 20.30 0.74 2.03
N ALA A 44 21.01 1.63 2.73
CA ALA A 44 21.78 2.70 2.09
C ALA A 44 22.78 2.19 1.05
N ARG A 45 23.39 1.02 1.31
CA ARG A 45 24.29 0.34 0.38
C ARG A 45 23.56 -0.15 -0.87
N GLU A 46 22.43 -0.83 -0.69
CA GLU A 46 21.61 -1.28 -1.83
C GLU A 46 21.06 -0.11 -2.66
N ILE A 47 20.77 1.03 -2.04
CA ILE A 47 20.35 2.24 -2.77
C ILE A 47 21.47 2.77 -3.67
N ALA A 48 22.72 2.73 -3.21
CA ALA A 48 23.88 3.15 -3.98
C ALA A 48 24.24 2.14 -5.08
N ASP A 49 24.24 0.84 -4.73
CA ASP A 49 24.66 -0.25 -5.62
C ASP A 49 23.58 -0.58 -6.68
N HIS A 50 22.29 -0.40 -6.36
CA HIS A 50 21.15 -0.83 -7.19
C HIS A 50 20.15 0.30 -7.47
N PHE A 51 20.64 1.50 -7.81
CA PHE A 51 19.80 2.69 -8.01
C PHE A 51 18.63 2.48 -8.99
N GLY A 52 18.87 1.79 -10.11
CA GLY A 52 17.84 1.48 -11.11
C GLY A 52 16.72 0.60 -10.54
N GLU A 53 17.09 -0.48 -9.85
CA GLU A 53 16.13 -1.41 -9.24
C GLU A 53 15.33 -0.75 -8.11
N VAL A 54 15.96 0.16 -7.35
CA VAL A 54 15.26 0.99 -6.35
C VAL A 54 14.25 1.90 -7.03
N GLY A 55 14.59 2.53 -8.16
CA GLY A 55 13.64 3.32 -8.95
C GLY A 55 12.44 2.49 -9.44
N ASP A 56 12.68 1.29 -9.97
CA ASP A 56 11.60 0.36 -10.37
C ASP A 56 10.75 -0.09 -9.19
N TRP A 57 11.38 -0.34 -8.04
CA TRP A 57 10.68 -0.68 -6.81
C TRP A 57 9.76 0.45 -6.33
N ILE A 58 10.24 1.69 -6.31
CA ILE A 58 9.44 2.88 -5.96
C ILE A 58 8.25 3.01 -6.92
N ARG A 59 8.49 2.92 -8.24
CA ARG A 59 7.43 3.00 -9.26
C ARG A 59 6.37 1.91 -9.08
N ARG A 60 6.78 0.66 -8.79
CA ARG A 60 5.86 -0.45 -8.52
C ARG A 60 5.01 -0.19 -7.27
N LEU A 61 5.60 0.35 -6.20
CA LEU A 61 4.86 0.72 -5.00
C LEU A 61 3.87 1.86 -5.27
N GLN A 62 4.27 2.90 -6.00
CA GLN A 62 3.38 4.01 -6.36
C GLN A 62 2.20 3.54 -7.23
N ALA A 63 2.45 2.70 -8.24
CA ALA A 63 1.39 2.21 -9.14
C ALA A 63 0.31 1.37 -8.41
N GLY A 64 0.64 0.78 -7.27
CA GLY A 64 -0.30 0.05 -6.41
C GLY A 64 -0.92 0.89 -5.29
N SER A 65 -0.48 2.15 -5.11
CA SER A 65 -0.93 3.00 -4.01
C SER A 65 -2.32 3.59 -4.27
N ARG A 66 -2.95 4.06 -3.20
CA ARG A 66 -4.20 4.81 -3.26
C ARG A 66 -4.12 6.05 -4.15
N GLU A 67 -2.97 6.72 -4.20
CA GLU A 67 -2.79 7.94 -5.01
C GLU A 67 -3.00 7.67 -6.51
N GLN A 68 -2.56 6.49 -6.99
CA GLN A 68 -2.69 6.11 -8.40
C GLN A 68 -3.96 5.31 -8.70
N ARG A 69 -4.48 4.58 -7.71
CA ARG A 69 -5.65 3.69 -7.88
C ARG A 69 -6.96 4.23 -7.32
N GLY A 70 -6.94 5.36 -6.63
CA GLY A 70 -8.08 5.93 -5.90
C GLY A 70 -8.38 5.28 -4.54
N ALA A 71 -7.97 4.01 -4.36
CA ALA A 71 -8.14 3.25 -3.11
C ALA A 71 -6.97 2.28 -2.89
N GLY A 72 -6.67 1.97 -1.63
CA GLY A 72 -5.62 1.03 -1.22
C GLY A 72 -4.67 1.61 -0.17
N TYR A 73 -3.39 1.26 -0.25
CA TYR A 73 -2.42 1.74 0.74
C TYR A 73 -1.89 3.14 0.41
N ALA A 74 -1.64 3.93 1.45
CA ALA A 74 -0.91 5.19 1.41
C ALA A 74 0.59 4.94 1.64
N ILE A 75 1.42 5.74 0.96
CA ILE A 75 2.87 5.72 1.13
C ILE A 75 3.26 7.04 1.80
N GLU A 76 3.82 6.95 3.00
CA GLU A 76 4.49 8.09 3.64
C GLU A 76 5.87 8.24 3.00
N TRP A 77 6.28 9.47 2.67
CA TRP A 77 7.56 9.71 1.99
C TRP A 77 8.57 10.37 2.91
N ARG A 78 9.80 9.87 2.94
CA ARG A 78 10.93 10.52 3.60
C ARG A 78 11.88 11.08 2.56
N ARG A 79 12.25 12.36 2.71
CA ARG A 79 13.33 12.96 1.92
C ARG A 79 14.65 12.40 2.39
N ILE A 80 15.47 11.95 1.47
CA ILE A 80 16.85 11.59 1.75
C ILE A 80 17.74 12.60 1.04
N ASN A 81 18.60 13.26 1.82
CA ASN A 81 19.56 14.21 1.28
C ASN A 81 20.70 13.44 0.63
N HIS A 82 20.55 13.10 -0.65
CA HIS A 82 21.66 12.66 -1.48
C HIS A 82 22.16 13.85 -2.31
N ARG A 83 23.35 14.36 -1.97
CA ARG A 83 23.94 15.59 -2.52
C ARG A 83 24.14 15.59 -4.05
N VAL A 84 24.09 14.42 -4.68
CA VAL A 84 24.53 14.23 -6.08
C VAL A 84 23.37 14.17 -7.09
N HIS A 85 22.16 13.81 -6.67
CA HIS A 85 21.01 13.67 -7.58
C HIS A 85 19.74 14.15 -6.85
N GLY A 86 19.08 15.18 -7.39
CA GLY A 86 18.04 15.97 -6.73
C GLY A 86 17.05 15.19 -5.85
N ALA A 87 16.67 15.80 -4.72
CA ALA A 87 15.68 15.35 -3.73
C ALA A 87 15.01 13.98 -4.01
N ASN A 88 15.71 12.88 -3.72
CA ASN A 88 15.14 11.56 -3.88
C ASN A 88 14.28 11.23 -2.65
N ARG A 89 12.99 10.98 -2.87
CA ARG A 89 12.06 10.59 -1.80
C ARG A 89 11.96 9.08 -1.76
N LEU A 90 12.20 8.48 -0.59
CA LEU A 90 12.00 7.05 -0.39
C LEU A 90 10.72 6.77 0.42
N PRO A 91 10.04 5.65 0.15
CA PRO A 91 8.93 5.18 0.97
C PRO A 91 9.36 5.00 2.44
N ASP A 92 8.63 5.65 3.34
CA ASP A 92 8.83 5.63 4.79
C ASP A 92 7.98 4.62 5.54
N SER A 93 6.69 4.84 5.44
CA SER A 93 5.70 3.93 5.98
C SER A 93 4.78 3.54 4.86
N ILE A 94 4.16 2.38 5.00
CA ILE A 94 2.95 2.08 4.26
C ILE A 94 1.85 1.82 5.26
N SER A 95 0.73 2.53 5.07
CA SER A 95 -0.45 2.39 5.90
C SER A 95 -1.69 2.22 5.02
N VAL A 96 -2.67 1.47 5.51
CA VAL A 96 -3.99 1.44 4.91
C VAL A 96 -4.88 2.37 5.71
N PRO A 97 -5.41 3.45 5.12
CA PRO A 97 -6.08 4.49 5.88
C PRO A 97 -7.51 4.12 6.31
N SER A 98 -8.18 3.18 5.62
CA SER A 98 -9.56 2.78 5.96
C SER A 98 -9.87 1.32 5.66
N GLU A 99 -10.98 0.81 6.20
CA GLU A 99 -11.52 -0.51 5.86
C GLU A 99 -11.80 -0.62 4.35
N HIS A 100 -12.39 0.42 3.75
CA HIS A 100 -12.70 0.44 2.33
C HIS A 100 -11.44 0.26 1.47
N ASP A 101 -10.36 0.92 1.85
CA ASP A 101 -9.05 0.77 1.20
C ASP A 101 -8.49 -0.64 1.35
N ALA A 102 -8.62 -1.24 2.55
CA ALA A 102 -8.19 -2.62 2.81
C ALA A 102 -8.97 -3.62 1.95
N LEU A 103 -10.31 -3.50 1.91
CA LEU A 103 -11.19 -4.37 1.14
C LEU A 103 -10.97 -4.23 -0.36
N THR A 104 -10.75 -3.00 -0.84
CA THR A 104 -10.45 -2.75 -2.26
C THR A 104 -9.11 -3.35 -2.64
N LEU A 105 -8.10 -3.23 -1.77
CA LEU A 105 -6.76 -3.79 -2.02
C LEU A 105 -6.81 -5.33 -2.20
N ILE A 106 -7.68 -6.02 -1.47
CA ILE A 106 -7.84 -7.49 -1.56
C ILE A 106 -8.95 -7.92 -2.53
N GLY A 107 -9.59 -7.00 -3.25
CA GLY A 107 -10.68 -7.29 -4.19
C GLY A 107 -11.95 -7.84 -3.55
N ARG A 108 -12.20 -7.50 -2.28
CA ARG A 108 -13.39 -7.91 -1.50
C ARG A 108 -14.45 -6.82 -1.40
N THR A 109 -14.25 -5.68 -2.05
CA THR A 109 -15.34 -4.72 -2.24
C THR A 109 -16.36 -5.32 -3.19
N ALA A 110 -17.63 -5.34 -2.76
CA ALA A 110 -18.72 -5.48 -3.70
C ALA A 110 -18.56 -4.36 -4.74
N PRO A 111 -18.69 -4.63 -6.05
CA PRO A 111 -18.71 -3.56 -7.04
C PRO A 111 -19.80 -2.56 -6.60
N PRO A 112 -19.55 -1.23 -6.63
CA PRO A 112 -20.64 -0.28 -6.47
C PRO A 112 -21.65 -0.69 -7.55
N TRP A 113 -22.84 -1.09 -7.11
CA TRP A 113 -23.97 -1.46 -7.94
C TRP A 113 -23.98 -0.55 -9.18
N ARG A 114 -23.56 -1.09 -10.33
CA ARG A 114 -23.78 -0.38 -11.59
C ARG A 114 -25.28 -0.43 -11.77
N SER A 115 -25.95 0.71 -11.60
CA SER A 115 -27.30 0.92 -12.09
C SER A 115 -27.36 0.50 -13.54
N ILE A 116 -27.76 -0.75 -13.80
CA ILE A 116 -28.27 -1.15 -15.11
C ILE A 116 -29.77 -0.85 -15.03
N ALA A 117 -30.12 0.42 -15.18
CA ALA A 117 -31.50 0.84 -15.29
C ALA A 117 -31.60 1.90 -16.38
N THR A 118 -31.53 1.43 -17.63
CA THR A 118 -32.34 1.93 -18.75
C THR A 118 -32.05 1.05 -19.97
N CYS A 119 -32.83 -0.03 -20.12
CA CYS A 119 -33.21 -0.46 -21.47
C CYS A 119 -34.36 0.47 -21.86
N GLY A 120 -34.11 1.34 -22.84
CA GLY A 120 -35.13 2.00 -23.64
C GLY A 120 -35.17 1.36 -25.01
#